data_AF-A0A9W6AA11-F1
#
_entry.id   AF-A0A9W6AA11-F1
#
_cell.length_a   1.000
_cell.length_b   1.000
_cell.length_c   1.000
_cell.angle_alpha   90.00
_cell.angle_beta   90.00
_cell.angle_gamma   90.00
#
_symmetry.space_group_name_H-M   'P 1'
#
loop_
_entity.id
_entity.type
_entity.pdbx_description
1 polymer ?
#
loop_
_entity_poly.entity_id
_entity_poly.type
_entity_poly.pdbx_seq_one_letter_code
_entity_poly.pdbx_strand_id
1 'polypeptide(L)'
;MKLPLWPLVALPLSAALVFPFYQNHLPKDDHSITIDDENKDSDLINGITTTLATALDHLTTDIWPTIVDNSFNYRSSDCLHHYVQQVSNLAPPFRRPSPPPYLRHPASNKTLYDLILSNPDTSLLAHFIRNDPHLTHLLNNTSANLTFFAPTDAAIHKLHHHHHHHHHGHNTNNNEDAHDRIRHILTYHTVKGSYPIDRLFHSPTIPTHIPTEPNSNSLPQRITVRPIITRNLMLNFHSRVISLDKHASNGVLYHIDSVLLPPPAALTLLDIIPLEFSTFTLALYKTGLDRVLNTSITSRNQNLQSLNLQDNDIRHTQLPKSSPHKEKEKKGEGGGLTLFLPTNSAFSATFTPQALAFLFSPEGSTYLSAIIKYHFVVGETLYSDTLYTKHGDIVPLPSRDVSHLEMGSLLHGVRSHPSYDGSDEGKAETLFIDAKRHGAYPFLRVNGYQSIKTMDLLSVEGNMHVLNERVLVPPKRVGDGEKYAVDPREREDGYLMGVEEVRERLGGFLVGG
;
A
#
# COMPACT_ATOMS: atom_id res chain seq x y z
N MET A 1 13.27 -69.73 1.48
CA MET A 1 11.87 -69.44 1.89
C MET A 1 11.82 -68.05 2.52
N LYS A 2 10.68 -67.38 2.36
CA LYS A 2 10.43 -65.95 2.53
C LYS A 2 10.28 -65.53 4.02
N LEU A 3 10.76 -64.31 4.33
CA LEU A 3 10.22 -63.30 5.28
C LEU A 3 10.14 -63.67 6.79
N PRO A 4 9.94 -62.71 7.72
CA PRO A 4 10.43 -61.32 7.77
C PRO A 4 11.04 -60.94 9.15
N LEU A 5 11.53 -59.70 9.17
CA LEU A 5 12.17 -58.98 10.27
C LEU A 5 11.08 -58.22 11.10
N TRP A 6 11.30 -58.19 12.43
CA TRP A 6 10.66 -57.40 13.52
C TRP A 6 9.45 -58.07 14.21
N PRO A 7 9.37 -58.07 15.57
CA PRO A 7 9.41 -56.85 16.40
C PRO A 7 10.19 -56.95 17.73
N LEU A 8 10.65 -55.81 18.25
CA LEU A 8 10.81 -55.64 19.70
C LEU A 8 10.36 -54.24 20.11
N VAL A 9 9.40 -54.28 21.03
CA VAL A 9 8.76 -53.19 21.77
C VAL A 9 9.75 -52.56 22.74
N ALA A 10 9.74 -51.22 22.87
CA ALA A 10 9.54 -50.50 24.14
C ALA A 10 10.10 -49.06 24.06
N LEU A 11 9.22 -48.05 24.22
CA LEU A 11 9.21 -47.07 25.31
C LEU A 11 8.36 -45.84 24.94
N PRO A 12 7.63 -45.24 25.91
CA PRO A 12 6.87 -44.01 25.70
C PRO A 12 7.78 -42.81 25.91
N LEU A 13 7.94 -41.95 24.90
CA LEU A 13 8.56 -40.64 25.06
C LEU A 13 7.49 -39.58 24.93
N SER A 14 6.93 -39.20 26.08
CA SER A 14 6.36 -37.89 26.30
C SER A 14 7.46 -36.85 26.06
N ALA A 15 7.49 -36.27 24.86
CA ALA A 15 8.28 -35.09 24.57
C ALA A 15 7.32 -33.96 24.20
N ALA A 16 6.91 -33.21 25.23
CA ALA A 16 6.49 -31.84 25.04
C ALA A 16 7.72 -31.08 24.53
N LEU A 17 7.76 -30.78 23.22
CA LEU A 17 8.69 -29.79 22.68
C LEU A 17 8.21 -28.41 23.13
N VAL A 18 8.55 -28.08 24.38
CA VAL A 18 8.67 -26.70 24.85
C VAL A 18 9.93 -26.17 24.19
N PHE A 19 9.78 -25.37 23.15
CA PHE A 19 10.89 -24.59 22.62
C PHE A 19 11.29 -23.57 23.69
N PRO A 20 12.57 -23.48 24.09
CA PRO A 20 13.02 -22.44 24.97
C PRO A 20 12.95 -21.13 24.20
N PHE A 21 11.94 -20.30 24.48
CA PHE A 21 12.07 -18.88 24.25
C PHE A 21 13.26 -18.43 25.10
N TYR A 22 14.26 -17.81 24.47
CA TYR A 22 15.34 -17.15 25.18
C TYR A 22 14.70 -16.08 26.07
N GLN A 23 14.57 -16.43 27.33
CA GLN A 23 14.00 -15.60 28.37
C GLN A 23 15.16 -14.75 28.89
N ASN A 24 15.39 -13.59 28.28
CA ASN A 24 16.23 -12.59 28.92
C ASN A 24 15.52 -12.22 30.23
N HIS A 25 16.17 -12.58 31.34
CA HIS A 25 15.72 -12.24 32.68
C HIS A 25 15.49 -10.74 32.80
N LEU A 26 14.30 -10.37 33.27
CA LEU A 26 13.97 -9.03 33.77
C LEU A 26 15.02 -8.59 34.80
N PRO A 27 15.66 -7.42 34.66
CA PRO A 27 16.29 -6.76 35.79
C PRO A 27 15.17 -6.22 36.67
N LYS A 28 15.27 -6.51 37.97
CA LYS A 28 14.40 -5.95 39.01
C LYS A 28 14.50 -4.44 39.02
N ASP A 29 13.35 -3.80 39.25
CA ASP A 29 13.22 -2.38 39.56
C ASP A 29 14.07 -2.03 40.80
N ASP A 30 15.22 -1.40 40.60
CA ASP A 30 15.67 -0.28 41.42
C ASP A 30 16.86 0.41 40.73
N HIS A 31 17.02 1.70 41.03
CA HIS A 31 18.06 2.65 40.61
C HIS A 31 17.72 3.57 39.44
N SER A 32 17.46 4.83 39.83
CA SER A 32 17.67 6.04 39.05
C SER A 32 18.92 5.95 38.18
N ILE A 33 18.73 5.86 36.87
CA ILE A 33 19.81 6.02 35.89
C ILE A 33 19.64 7.42 35.30
N THR A 34 20.50 8.33 35.73
CA THR A 34 20.91 9.49 34.93
C THR A 34 21.45 8.95 33.62
N ILE A 35 20.74 9.19 32.51
CA ILE A 35 21.20 8.84 31.18
C ILE A 35 22.16 9.94 30.77
N ASP A 36 23.46 9.65 30.84
CA ASP A 36 24.50 10.45 30.21
C ASP A 36 24.27 10.42 28.69
N ASP A 37 23.76 11.53 28.14
CA ASP A 37 23.51 11.75 26.71
C ASP A 37 24.79 12.17 25.95
N GLU A 38 25.96 12.00 26.57
CA GLU A 38 27.25 12.33 25.98
C GLU A 38 27.90 11.08 25.38
N ASN A 39 28.14 11.12 24.06
CA ASN A 39 28.98 10.21 23.28
C ASN A 39 28.29 9.04 22.58
N LYS A 40 27.09 9.24 22.01
CA LYS A 40 26.79 8.58 20.72
C LYS A 40 27.65 9.25 19.65
N ASP A 41 28.35 8.44 18.88
CA ASP A 41 29.28 8.89 17.83
C ASP A 41 28.56 9.88 16.90
N SER A 42 28.92 11.17 17.00
CA SER A 42 28.27 12.26 16.26
C SER A 42 28.25 11.94 14.77
N ASP A 43 29.34 11.36 14.26
CA ASP A 43 29.46 10.99 12.85
C ASP A 43 28.45 9.91 12.42
N LEU A 44 28.16 8.94 13.31
CA LEU A 44 27.13 7.94 13.07
C LEU A 44 25.73 8.56 13.02
N ILE A 45 25.40 9.45 13.95
CA ILE A 45 24.09 10.14 13.94
C ILE A 45 23.94 10.99 12.68
N ASN A 46 25.00 11.66 12.22
CA ASN A 46 25.00 12.48 11.02
C ASN A 46 24.82 11.60 9.77
N GLY A 47 25.50 10.46 9.76
CA GLY A 47 25.33 9.43 8.73
C GLY A 47 23.90 8.95 8.65
N ILE A 48 23.30 8.54 9.77
CA ILE A 48 21.94 8.03 9.84
C ILE A 48 20.93 9.12 9.46
N THR A 49 21.13 10.35 9.92
CA THR A 49 20.30 11.51 9.57
C THR A 49 20.31 11.72 8.06
N THR A 50 21.50 11.71 7.44
CA THR A 50 21.65 11.83 5.99
C THR A 50 20.98 10.67 5.26
N THR A 51 21.16 9.43 5.74
CA THR A 51 20.49 8.24 5.18
C THR A 51 18.96 8.38 5.23
N LEU A 52 18.36 8.67 6.39
CA LEU A 52 16.91 8.83 6.50
C LEU A 52 16.41 10.00 5.64
N ALA A 53 17.16 11.11 5.66
CA ALA A 53 16.89 12.31 4.86
C ALA A 53 17.17 12.15 3.36
N THR A 54 17.73 11.03 2.90
CA THR A 54 17.90 10.72 1.47
C THR A 54 17.15 9.45 1.05
N ALA A 55 16.64 8.67 2.01
CA ALA A 55 15.93 7.42 1.77
C ALA A 55 14.69 7.58 0.87
N LEU A 56 13.99 8.74 0.91
CA LEU A 56 12.86 9.00 -0.01
C LEU A 56 13.33 9.31 -1.44
N ASP A 57 14.55 9.81 -1.63
CA ASP A 57 15.09 10.13 -2.97
C ASP A 57 15.72 8.90 -3.60
N HIS A 58 16.25 8.00 -2.77
CA HIS A 58 16.86 6.72 -3.14
C HIS A 58 15.94 5.52 -2.91
N LEU A 59 14.61 5.72 -2.89
CA LEU A 59 13.60 4.66 -2.78
C LEU A 59 13.88 3.49 -3.75
N THR A 60 14.52 3.79 -4.88
CA THR A 60 14.74 2.95 -6.06
C THR A 60 15.85 1.91 -5.91
N THR A 61 16.88 2.12 -5.08
CA THR A 61 18.08 1.26 -5.07
C THR A 61 18.12 0.20 -3.97
N ASP A 62 17.51 0.45 -2.80
CA ASP A 62 17.84 -0.34 -1.61
C ASP A 62 16.66 -1.13 -1.00
N ILE A 63 15.44 -0.58 -0.99
CA ILE A 63 14.29 -1.18 -0.29
C ILE A 63 13.27 -1.75 -1.26
N TRP A 64 12.97 -1.02 -2.33
CA TRP A 64 11.89 -1.41 -3.22
C TRP A 64 12.09 -2.74 -3.95
N PRO A 65 13.30 -3.13 -4.40
CA PRO A 65 13.52 -4.47 -4.95
C PRO A 65 13.07 -5.60 -4.01
N THR A 66 13.28 -5.44 -2.70
CA THR A 66 12.84 -6.42 -1.69
C THR A 66 11.32 -6.40 -1.48
N ILE A 67 10.71 -5.20 -1.40
CA ILE A 67 9.25 -5.02 -1.31
C ILE A 67 8.57 -5.73 -2.47
N VAL A 68 9.13 -5.51 -3.65
CA VAL A 68 8.66 -6.03 -4.93
C VAL A 68 8.78 -7.55 -4.92
N ASP A 69 9.96 -8.11 -4.70
CA ASP A 69 10.16 -9.56 -4.67
C ASP A 69 9.19 -10.24 -3.68
N ASN A 70 9.04 -9.69 -2.48
CA ASN A 70 8.07 -10.19 -1.51
C ASN A 70 6.62 -10.03 -1.98
N SER A 71 6.27 -8.94 -2.68
CA SER A 71 4.93 -8.71 -3.20
C SER A 71 4.54 -9.66 -4.34
N PHE A 72 5.50 -10.09 -5.16
CA PHE A 72 5.28 -11.01 -6.27
C PHE A 72 5.40 -12.48 -5.87
N ASN A 73 6.24 -12.79 -4.89
CA ASN A 73 6.40 -14.15 -4.33
C ASN A 73 5.37 -14.46 -3.24
N TYR A 74 4.62 -13.47 -2.75
CA TYR A 74 3.53 -13.70 -1.79
C TYR A 74 2.37 -14.44 -2.45
N ARG A 75 2.32 -15.76 -2.25
CA ARG A 75 1.21 -16.60 -2.69
C ARG A 75 0.15 -16.69 -1.59
N SER A 76 -0.96 -15.96 -1.74
CA SER A 76 -2.07 -16.00 -0.77
C SER A 76 -2.69 -17.40 -0.63
N SER A 77 -2.59 -18.25 -1.67
CA SER A 77 -3.06 -19.64 -1.67
C SER A 77 -2.32 -20.53 -0.68
N ASP A 78 -1.03 -20.29 -0.46
CA ASP A 78 -0.20 -21.17 0.36
C ASP A 78 -0.53 -21.00 1.85
N CYS A 79 -1.00 -19.81 2.25
CA CYS A 79 -1.52 -19.56 3.60
C CYS A 79 -2.90 -20.18 3.82
N LEU A 80 -3.79 -20.09 2.82
CA LEU A 80 -5.16 -20.61 2.92
C LEU A 80 -5.17 -22.16 2.93
N HIS A 81 -4.38 -22.81 2.07
CA HIS A 81 -4.31 -24.27 2.03
C HIS A 81 -3.69 -24.87 3.29
N HIS A 82 -2.65 -24.24 3.87
CA HIS A 82 -2.08 -24.72 5.13
C HIS A 82 -3.03 -24.53 6.30
N TYR A 83 -3.74 -23.39 6.40
CA TYR A 83 -4.72 -23.19 7.48
C TYR A 83 -5.89 -24.16 7.35
N VAL A 84 -6.45 -24.34 6.14
CA VAL A 84 -7.56 -25.27 5.91
C VAL A 84 -7.12 -26.72 6.15
N GLN A 85 -5.95 -27.18 5.69
CA GLN A 85 -5.42 -28.53 5.98
C GLN A 85 -5.16 -28.73 7.48
N GLN A 86 -4.63 -27.73 8.18
CA GLN A 86 -4.33 -27.81 9.60
C GLN A 86 -5.60 -27.80 10.47
N VAL A 87 -6.69 -27.19 9.99
CA VAL A 87 -8.01 -27.18 10.63
C VAL A 87 -8.83 -28.44 10.30
N SER A 88 -8.71 -28.99 9.09
CA SER A 88 -9.45 -30.19 8.64
C SER A 88 -8.82 -31.51 9.09
N ASN A 89 -7.55 -31.52 9.46
CA ASN A 89 -6.88 -32.67 10.09
C ASN A 89 -7.17 -32.81 11.60
N LEU A 90 -8.06 -31.98 12.17
CA LEU A 90 -8.51 -32.10 13.55
C LEU A 90 -9.81 -32.92 13.62
N ALA A 91 -9.80 -34.03 14.37
CA ALA A 91 -10.97 -34.87 14.54
C ALA A 91 -12.12 -34.12 15.28
N PRO A 92 -13.39 -34.28 14.86
CA PRO A 92 -14.53 -33.78 15.65
C PRO A 92 -14.75 -34.71 16.86
N PRO A 93 -14.98 -34.20 18.10
CA PRO A 93 -15.74 -33.00 18.41
C PRO A 93 -14.96 -32.06 19.35
N PHE A 94 -14.20 -31.11 18.80
CA PHE A 94 -13.70 -30.00 19.60
C PHE A 94 -14.20 -28.70 19.00
N ARG A 95 -15.41 -28.30 19.40
CA ARG A 95 -15.64 -26.88 19.67
C ARG A 95 -14.57 -26.51 20.70
N ARG A 96 -13.44 -25.98 20.24
CA ARG A 96 -12.36 -25.60 21.14
C ARG A 96 -12.94 -24.60 22.16
N PRO A 97 -12.57 -24.70 23.45
CA PRO A 97 -12.65 -23.53 24.29
C PRO A 97 -11.87 -22.42 23.57
N SER A 98 -12.37 -21.18 23.64
CA SER A 98 -11.65 -20.00 23.18
C SER A 98 -10.15 -20.15 23.47
N PRO A 99 -9.26 -19.84 22.51
CA PRO A 99 -7.82 -19.95 22.73
C PRO A 99 -7.48 -19.28 24.07
N PRO A 100 -6.55 -19.83 24.88
CA PRO A 100 -6.15 -19.18 26.11
C PRO A 100 -5.81 -17.72 25.78
N PRO A 101 -6.24 -16.75 26.60
CA PRO A 101 -5.98 -15.35 26.30
C PRO A 101 -4.48 -15.23 26.05
N TYR A 102 -4.11 -14.72 24.88
CA TYR A 102 -2.73 -14.33 24.62
C TYR A 102 -2.25 -13.61 25.88
N LEU A 103 -1.09 -14.00 26.43
CA LEU A 103 -0.48 -13.32 27.56
C LEU A 103 -0.19 -11.88 27.11
N ARG A 104 -1.21 -11.02 27.20
CA ARG A 104 -1.12 -9.61 26.91
C ARG A 104 -0.20 -9.06 27.97
N HIS A 105 0.80 -8.30 27.55
CA HIS A 105 1.53 -7.49 28.51
C HIS A 105 0.49 -6.61 29.24
N PRO A 106 0.54 -6.55 30.59
CA PRO A 106 -0.36 -5.68 31.31
C PRO A 106 -0.21 -4.25 30.77
N ALA A 107 -1.33 -3.54 30.64
CA ALA A 107 -1.31 -2.17 30.16
C ALA A 107 -0.34 -1.34 30.99
N SER A 108 0.62 -0.70 30.33
CA SER A 108 1.55 0.20 31.01
C SER A 108 0.86 1.54 31.26
N ASN A 109 1.15 2.16 32.40
CA ASN A 109 0.73 3.54 32.67
C ASN A 109 1.57 4.57 31.89
N LYS A 110 2.63 4.12 31.22
CA LYS A 110 3.53 4.95 30.40
C LYS A 110 2.89 5.30 29.06
N THR A 111 3.17 6.50 28.55
CA THR A 111 2.78 6.91 27.20
C THR A 111 3.61 6.17 26.14
N LEU A 112 3.19 6.22 24.88
CA LEU A 112 3.99 5.70 23.76
C LEU A 112 5.37 6.34 23.72
N TYR A 113 5.46 7.65 23.94
CA TYR A 113 6.72 8.38 24.05
C TYR A 113 7.62 7.80 25.16
N ASP A 114 7.09 7.65 26.39
CA ASP A 114 7.85 7.11 27.52
C ASP A 114 8.30 5.66 27.29
N LEU A 115 7.47 4.84 26.64
CA LEU A 115 7.81 3.46 26.31
C LEU A 115 8.98 3.38 25.32
N ILE A 116 8.99 4.21 24.28
CA ILE A 116 10.08 4.29 23.30
C ILE A 116 11.37 4.75 23.98
N LEU A 117 11.30 5.77 24.84
CA LEU A 117 12.47 6.26 25.58
C LEU A 117 13.03 5.25 26.57
N SER A 118 12.18 4.40 27.14
CA SER A 118 12.59 3.39 28.13
C SER A 118 13.19 2.12 27.54
N ASN A 119 13.07 1.91 26.22
CA ASN A 119 13.52 0.68 25.59
C ASN A 119 14.94 0.85 24.99
N PRO A 120 15.93 0.03 25.39
CA PRO A 120 17.28 0.11 24.84
C PRO A 120 17.36 -0.16 23.34
N ASP A 121 16.44 -0.95 22.78
CA ASP A 121 16.44 -1.32 21.36
C ASP A 121 15.89 -0.22 20.43
N THR A 122 15.43 0.91 20.98
CA THR A 122 14.86 2.04 20.23
C THR A 122 15.58 3.35 20.56
N SER A 123 16.84 3.28 20.94
CA SER A 123 17.61 4.43 21.42
C SER A 123 17.91 5.46 20.32
N LEU A 124 18.06 5.03 19.06
CA LEU A 124 18.23 5.91 17.89
C LEU A 124 16.90 6.58 17.54
N LEU A 125 15.81 5.81 17.56
CA LEU A 125 14.47 6.34 17.34
C LEU A 125 14.11 7.39 18.40
N ALA A 126 14.42 7.12 19.67
CA ALA A 126 14.22 8.06 20.77
C ALA A 126 14.99 9.37 20.56
N HIS A 127 16.20 9.32 20.01
CA HIS A 127 16.98 10.51 19.67
C HIS A 127 16.27 11.39 18.64
N PHE A 128 15.79 10.81 17.53
CA PHE A 128 15.07 11.58 16.50
C PHE A 128 13.74 12.15 17.01
N ILE A 129 12.99 11.40 17.82
CA ILE A 129 11.72 11.88 18.37
C ILE A 129 11.94 13.02 19.36
N ARG A 130 12.94 12.92 20.26
CA ARG A 130 13.25 13.99 21.25
C ARG A 130 13.60 15.32 20.58
N ASN A 131 14.25 15.26 19.42
CA ASN A 131 14.65 16.44 18.67
C ASN A 131 13.53 17.03 17.80
N ASP A 132 12.33 16.42 17.80
CA ASP A 132 11.16 16.87 17.05
C ASP A 132 9.97 17.18 17.99
N PRO A 133 9.64 18.47 18.20
CA PRO A 133 8.53 18.87 19.07
C PRO A 133 7.16 18.33 18.62
N HIS A 134 6.94 18.20 17.31
CA HIS A 134 5.66 17.75 16.76
C HIS A 134 5.43 16.25 17.03
N LEU A 135 6.45 15.42 16.81
CA LEU A 135 6.39 13.99 17.11
C LEU A 135 6.29 13.74 18.61
N THR A 136 7.03 14.50 19.43
CA THR A 136 6.95 14.41 20.89
C THR A 136 5.54 14.71 21.38
N HIS A 137 4.92 15.80 20.90
CA HIS A 137 3.55 16.14 21.26
C HIS A 137 2.54 15.07 20.79
N LEU A 138 2.69 14.57 19.56
CA LEU A 138 1.83 13.52 19.00
C LEU A 138 1.85 12.24 19.85
N LEU A 139 3.04 11.76 20.23
CA LEU A 139 3.23 10.50 20.95
C LEU A 139 3.00 10.60 22.46
N ASN A 140 3.05 11.80 23.03
CA ASN A 140 2.77 12.05 24.44
C ASN A 140 1.30 12.41 24.71
N ASN A 141 0.53 12.74 23.67
CA ASN A 141 -0.88 13.09 23.82
C ASN A 141 -1.70 11.89 24.32
N THR A 142 -2.22 12.01 25.55
CA THR A 142 -3.03 10.97 26.22
C THR A 142 -4.49 10.96 25.81
N SER A 143 -4.96 12.01 25.14
CA SER A 143 -6.34 12.10 24.65
C SER A 143 -6.54 11.34 23.34
N ALA A 144 -5.46 11.10 22.60
CA ALA A 144 -5.49 10.34 21.36
C ALA A 144 -5.20 8.85 21.64
N ASN A 145 -5.87 7.97 20.92
CA ASN A 145 -5.56 6.55 20.92
C ASN A 145 -4.83 6.22 19.62
N LEU A 146 -3.57 5.81 19.71
CA LEU A 146 -2.67 5.63 18.57
C LEU A 146 -2.13 4.21 18.48
N THR A 147 -1.71 3.82 17.28
CA THR A 147 -0.84 2.65 17.08
C THR A 147 0.45 3.13 16.45
N PHE A 148 1.59 2.80 17.04
CA PHE A 148 2.90 3.22 16.55
C PHE A 148 3.78 2.00 16.24
N PHE A 149 4.35 1.99 15.04
CA PHE A 149 5.31 0.99 14.61
C PHE A 149 6.73 1.53 14.80
N ALA A 150 7.38 1.19 15.91
CA ALA A 150 8.72 1.67 16.24
C ALA A 150 9.79 0.82 15.54
N PRO A 151 10.57 1.38 14.59
CA PRO A 151 11.75 0.69 14.07
C PRO A 151 12.78 0.54 15.19
N THR A 152 13.37 -0.64 15.31
CA THR A 152 14.48 -0.86 16.24
C THR A 152 15.78 -0.21 15.73
N ASP A 153 16.76 -0.07 16.61
CA ASP A 153 18.08 0.42 16.26
C ASP A 153 18.70 -0.46 15.15
N ALA A 154 18.50 -1.77 15.22
CA ALA A 154 18.90 -2.71 14.16
C ALA A 154 18.21 -2.42 12.82
N ALA A 155 16.93 -2.03 12.83
CA ALA A 155 16.19 -1.65 11.62
C ALA A 155 16.76 -0.37 10.98
N ILE A 156 17.11 0.62 11.80
CA ILE A 156 17.71 1.89 11.35
C ILE A 156 19.13 1.65 10.83
N HIS A 157 19.94 0.84 11.52
CA HIS A 157 21.27 0.45 11.04
C HIS A 157 21.21 -0.34 9.74
N LYS A 158 20.25 -1.26 9.59
CA LYS A 158 20.05 -2.00 8.34
C LYS A 158 19.84 -1.04 7.16
N LEU A 159 19.00 -0.02 7.34
CA LEU A 159 18.78 1.01 6.32
C LEU A 159 20.07 1.78 6.01
N HIS A 160 20.79 2.20 7.05
CA HIS A 160 22.05 2.93 6.94
C HIS A 160 23.12 2.16 6.16
N HIS A 161 23.31 0.87 6.47
CA HIS A 161 24.28 0.02 5.81
C HIS A 161 24.00 -0.16 4.31
N HIS A 162 22.73 -0.22 3.89
CA HIS A 162 22.39 -0.31 2.47
C HIS A 162 22.75 0.97 1.69
N HIS A 163 22.59 2.14 2.30
CA HIS A 163 22.84 3.43 1.64
C HIS A 163 24.31 3.90 1.63
N HIS A 164 25.22 3.20 2.31
CA HIS A 164 26.60 3.66 2.49
C HIS A 164 27.54 3.51 1.31
N HIS A 165 27.10 2.93 0.19
CA HIS A 165 27.99 2.69 -0.93
C HIS A 165 28.23 3.90 -1.85
N HIS A 166 27.56 5.05 -1.66
CA HIS A 166 27.64 6.14 -2.66
C HIS A 166 27.69 7.61 -2.18
N HIS A 167 27.81 7.94 -0.89
CA HIS A 167 27.80 9.35 -0.46
C HIS A 167 28.99 9.78 0.38
N HIS A 168 29.76 10.75 -0.14
CA HIS A 168 30.73 11.53 0.61
C HIS A 168 30.06 12.78 1.20
N GLY A 169 30.08 12.88 2.53
CA GLY A 169 30.19 14.13 3.30
C GLY A 169 29.33 15.33 2.90
N HIS A 170 28.06 15.34 3.30
CA HIS A 170 27.35 16.60 3.59
C HIS A 170 26.79 16.54 5.01
N ASN A 171 27.12 17.53 5.84
CA ASN A 171 26.54 17.68 7.18
C ASN A 171 25.09 18.14 7.04
N THR A 172 24.13 17.23 7.22
CA THR A 172 22.69 17.49 7.06
C THR A 172 21.97 17.77 8.37
N ASN A 173 22.67 17.77 9.51
CA ASN A 173 22.05 17.88 10.84
C ASN A 173 21.26 19.15 11.09
N ASN A 174 21.62 20.25 10.42
CA ASN A 174 20.95 21.54 10.57
C ASN A 174 20.07 21.86 9.36
N ASN A 175 19.86 20.91 8.45
CA ASN A 175 19.00 21.11 7.31
C ASN A 175 17.54 20.89 7.75
N GLU A 176 16.76 21.96 7.77
CA GLU A 176 15.32 21.92 8.06
C GLU A 176 14.61 20.89 7.17
N ASP A 177 14.98 20.82 5.90
CA ASP A 177 14.44 19.83 4.95
C ASP A 177 14.73 18.38 5.37
N ALA A 178 15.88 18.12 6.01
CA ALA A 178 16.24 16.79 6.48
C ALA A 178 15.37 16.37 7.67
N HIS A 179 15.11 17.30 8.60
CA HIS A 179 14.22 17.07 9.75
C HIS A 179 12.78 16.88 9.32
N ASP A 180 12.30 17.66 8.35
CA ASP A 180 10.98 17.49 7.75
C ASP A 180 10.87 16.13 7.03
N ARG A 181 11.94 15.76 6.32
CA ARG A 181 12.28 14.41 5.83
C ARG A 181 11.90 13.31 6.82
N ILE A 182 12.59 13.36 7.95
CA ILE A 182 12.53 12.37 9.02
C ILE A 182 11.17 12.42 9.73
N ARG A 183 10.63 13.61 10.00
CA ARG A 183 9.28 13.79 10.55
C ARG A 183 8.24 13.13 9.68
N HIS A 184 8.30 13.29 8.37
CA HIS A 184 7.39 12.66 7.43
C HIS A 184 7.48 11.14 7.51
N ILE A 185 8.70 10.58 7.50
CA ILE A 185 8.91 9.13 7.66
C ILE A 185 8.33 8.62 8.99
N LEU A 186 8.64 9.28 10.11
CA LEU A 186 8.17 8.83 11.43
C LEU A 186 6.66 9.02 11.63
N THR A 187 6.07 10.04 11.01
CA THR A 187 4.61 10.24 11.00
C THR A 187 3.92 9.09 10.25
N TYR A 188 4.55 8.53 9.21
CA TYR A 188 4.01 7.38 8.47
C TYR A 188 3.91 6.13 9.35
N HIS A 189 4.77 6.00 10.36
CA HIS A 189 4.72 4.91 11.33
C HIS A 189 3.59 5.06 12.37
N THR A 190 2.86 6.18 12.35
CA THR A 190 1.73 6.45 13.26
C THR A 190 0.40 6.18 12.57
N VAL A 191 -0.46 5.42 13.25
CA VAL A 191 -1.82 5.08 12.82
C VAL A 191 -2.82 5.60 13.83
N LYS A 192 -3.88 6.24 13.34
CA LYS A 192 -4.96 6.75 14.19
C LYS A 192 -5.86 5.61 14.64
N GLY A 193 -6.00 5.45 15.95
CA GLY A 193 -6.80 4.41 16.59
C GLY A 193 -5.96 3.25 17.14
N SER A 194 -6.57 2.48 18.05
CA SER A 194 -5.96 1.26 18.60
C SER A 194 -6.17 0.08 17.66
N TYR A 195 -5.06 -0.53 17.25
CA TYR A 195 -5.02 -1.78 16.51
C TYR A 195 -4.28 -2.82 17.36
N PRO A 196 -4.96 -3.49 18.31
CA PRO A 196 -4.40 -4.66 18.97
C PRO A 196 -4.16 -5.78 17.96
N ILE A 197 -3.37 -6.78 18.32
CA ILE A 197 -2.86 -7.76 17.35
C ILE A 197 -3.98 -8.51 16.62
N ASP A 198 -5.10 -8.78 17.30
CA ASP A 198 -6.28 -9.43 16.72
C ASP A 198 -6.95 -8.56 15.66
N ARG A 199 -7.10 -7.25 15.91
CA ARG A 199 -7.65 -6.33 14.91
C ARG A 199 -6.68 -6.11 13.76
N LEU A 200 -5.40 -5.94 14.07
CA LEU A 200 -4.34 -5.72 13.10
C LEU A 200 -4.23 -6.90 12.13
N PHE A 201 -4.29 -8.14 12.64
CA PHE A 201 -4.29 -9.36 11.83
C PHE A 201 -5.44 -9.40 10.81
N HIS A 202 -6.62 -8.89 11.18
CA HIS A 202 -7.81 -8.90 10.31
C HIS A 202 -7.97 -7.65 9.45
N SER A 203 -7.01 -6.72 9.46
CA SER A 203 -7.08 -5.46 8.72
C SER A 203 -6.03 -5.47 7.61
N PRO A 204 -6.37 -5.90 6.37
CA PRO A 204 -5.43 -5.95 5.25
C PRO A 204 -4.73 -4.61 4.99
N THR A 205 -5.40 -3.49 5.27
CA THR A 205 -4.78 -2.18 5.25
C THR A 205 -5.21 -1.33 6.44
N ILE A 206 -4.35 -0.42 6.89
CA ILE A 206 -4.61 0.49 8.01
C ILE A 206 -4.27 1.94 7.65
N PRO A 207 -5.08 2.94 8.06
CA PRO A 207 -4.85 4.34 7.73
C PRO A 207 -3.79 4.98 8.63
N THR A 208 -2.78 5.59 8.04
CA THR A 208 -1.75 6.38 8.75
C THR A 208 -2.24 7.78 9.06
N HIS A 209 -1.44 8.54 9.82
CA HIS A 209 -1.68 9.97 10.06
C HIS A 209 -1.32 10.86 8.86
N ILE A 210 -0.66 10.30 7.83
CA ILE A 210 -0.28 11.04 6.64
C ILE A 210 -1.45 11.06 5.65
N PRO A 211 -1.81 12.22 5.10
CA PRO A 211 -2.78 12.28 4.02
C PRO A 211 -2.17 11.86 2.66
N THR A 212 -2.98 11.22 1.82
CA THR A 212 -2.71 10.88 0.42
C THR A 212 -2.63 12.13 -0.47
N GLU A 213 -3.21 13.27 -0.06
CA GLU A 213 -3.08 14.55 -0.75
C GLU A 213 -2.90 15.71 0.25
N PRO A 214 -2.21 16.81 -0.07
CA PRO A 214 -2.02 17.92 0.87
C PRO A 214 -3.26 18.85 1.02
N ASN A 215 -4.37 18.58 0.32
CA ASN A 215 -5.57 19.42 0.36
C ASN A 215 -6.55 19.04 1.48
N SER A 216 -7.52 19.92 1.76
CA SER A 216 -8.47 19.84 2.89
C SER A 216 -9.40 18.61 2.90
N ASN A 217 -9.46 17.81 1.83
CA ASN A 217 -10.32 16.62 1.69
C ASN A 217 -9.50 15.34 1.46
N SER A 218 -8.25 15.32 1.92
CA SER A 218 -7.36 14.20 1.65
C SER A 218 -7.62 13.01 2.55
N LEU A 219 -7.66 11.85 1.90
CA LEU A 219 -7.86 10.57 2.56
C LEU A 219 -6.51 10.06 3.08
N PRO A 220 -6.47 9.26 4.16
CA PRO A 220 -5.19 8.88 4.75
C PRO A 220 -4.46 7.87 3.87
N GLN A 221 -3.15 8.09 3.72
CA GLN A 221 -2.22 7.10 3.19
C GLN A 221 -2.26 5.88 4.09
N ARG A 222 -2.23 4.68 3.51
CA ARG A 222 -2.39 3.44 4.27
C ARG A 222 -1.08 2.68 4.39
N ILE A 223 -1.04 1.73 5.31
CA ILE A 223 -0.02 0.66 5.41
C ILE A 223 -0.71 -0.65 5.07
N THR A 224 -0.06 -1.50 4.27
CA THR A 224 -0.56 -2.87 4.06
C THR A 224 -0.12 -3.76 5.21
N VAL A 225 -0.99 -4.68 5.62
CA VAL A 225 -0.73 -5.66 6.68
C VAL A 225 -1.01 -7.04 6.12
N ARG A 226 0.02 -7.89 6.09
CA ARG A 226 -0.06 -9.24 5.55
C ARG A 226 0.38 -10.27 6.58
N PRO A 227 -0.48 -11.21 6.95
CA PRO A 227 -0.04 -12.39 7.69
C PRO A 227 0.94 -13.20 6.85
N ILE A 228 2.09 -13.55 7.42
CA ILE A 228 3.04 -14.48 6.79
C ILE A 228 3.05 -15.83 7.52
N ILE A 229 3.49 -16.89 6.84
CA ILE A 229 3.44 -18.29 7.30
C ILE A 229 4.11 -18.47 8.67
N THR A 230 5.13 -17.67 8.98
CA THR A 230 5.85 -17.68 10.26
C THR A 230 5.07 -17.08 11.44
N ARG A 231 3.76 -16.81 11.29
CA ARG A 231 2.87 -16.18 12.29
C ARG A 231 3.23 -14.73 12.65
N ASN A 232 4.12 -14.10 11.90
CA ASN A 232 4.38 -12.67 12.01
C ASN A 232 3.46 -11.89 11.06
N LEU A 233 3.38 -10.59 11.29
CA LEU A 233 2.74 -9.64 10.38
C LEU A 233 3.80 -8.90 9.59
N MET A 234 3.62 -8.83 8.28
CA MET A 234 4.46 -8.06 7.36
C MET A 234 3.72 -6.80 6.94
N LEU A 235 4.38 -5.66 7.13
CA LEU A 235 3.94 -4.32 6.79
C LEU A 235 4.59 -3.88 5.48
N ASN A 236 3.82 -3.30 4.56
CA ASN A 236 4.28 -2.79 3.27
C ASN A 236 5.15 -3.79 2.47
N PHE A 237 4.91 -5.08 2.63
CA PHE A 237 5.67 -6.17 1.99
C PHE A 237 7.16 -6.28 2.36
N HIS A 238 7.68 -5.59 3.37
CA HIS A 238 9.10 -5.75 3.74
C HIS A 238 9.42 -5.67 5.23
N SER A 239 8.63 -4.92 6.00
CA SER A 239 8.90 -4.71 7.42
C SER A 239 8.12 -5.72 8.25
N ARG A 240 8.75 -6.46 9.14
CA ARG A 240 8.07 -7.44 9.99
C ARG A 240 7.88 -6.90 11.39
N VAL A 241 6.69 -7.14 11.93
CA VAL A 241 6.41 -6.93 13.35
C VAL A 241 7.11 -8.02 14.14
N ILE A 242 8.05 -7.62 15.02
CA ILE A 242 8.89 -8.53 15.81
C ILE A 242 8.50 -8.61 17.28
N SER A 243 7.72 -7.67 17.81
CA SER A 243 7.22 -7.72 19.19
C SER A 243 5.72 -7.98 19.25
N LEU A 244 5.27 -8.53 20.38
CA LEU A 244 3.86 -8.52 20.75
C LEU A 244 3.38 -7.08 20.99
N ASP A 245 2.06 -6.91 21.06
CA ASP A 245 1.41 -5.63 21.36
C ASP A 245 1.80 -5.15 22.76
N LYS A 246 2.60 -4.07 22.83
CA LYS A 246 2.88 -3.37 24.07
C LYS A 246 1.84 -2.27 24.26
N HIS A 247 0.96 -2.45 25.24
CA HIS A 247 -0.09 -1.48 25.56
C HIS A 247 0.49 -0.29 26.36
N ALA A 248 0.32 0.91 25.81
CA ALA A 248 0.59 2.18 26.45
C ALA A 248 -0.69 2.81 27.00
N SER A 249 -0.57 3.87 27.80
CA SER A 249 -1.72 4.64 28.29
C SER A 249 -2.50 5.34 27.17
N ASN A 250 -1.85 5.64 26.05
CA ASN A 250 -2.42 6.34 24.89
C ASN A 250 -2.35 5.53 23.59
N GLY A 251 -2.16 4.21 23.64
CA GLY A 251 -2.11 3.42 22.42
C GLY A 251 -1.47 2.04 22.50
N VAL A 252 -1.04 1.55 21.33
CA VAL A 252 -0.33 0.27 21.16
C VAL A 252 0.99 0.52 20.44
N LEU A 253 2.06 -0.06 20.96
CA LEU A 253 3.41 -0.01 20.41
C LEU A 253 3.80 -1.37 19.83
N TYR A 254 4.26 -1.38 18.59
CA TYR A 254 4.87 -2.54 17.92
C TYR A 254 6.31 -2.23 17.55
N HIS A 255 7.23 -3.17 17.77
CA HIS A 255 8.58 -3.08 17.24
C HIS A 255 8.62 -3.73 15.86
N ILE A 256 9.35 -3.10 14.94
CA ILE A 256 9.52 -3.59 13.56
C ILE A 256 11.00 -3.71 13.19
N ASP A 257 11.31 -4.61 12.28
CA ASP A 257 12.69 -4.92 11.86
C ASP A 257 13.18 -4.13 10.63
N SER A 258 12.36 -3.25 10.06
CA SER A 258 12.73 -2.37 8.95
C SER A 258 11.93 -1.07 9.02
N VAL A 259 12.56 0.07 8.72
CA VAL A 259 11.92 1.39 8.69
C VAL A 259 10.86 1.42 7.57
N LEU A 260 9.62 1.78 7.90
CA LEU A 260 8.55 1.99 6.92
C LEU A 260 8.81 3.29 6.15
N LEU A 261 8.90 3.19 4.84
CA LEU A 261 8.92 4.37 3.97
C LEU A 261 7.52 4.60 3.38
N PRO A 262 7.05 5.85 3.35
CA PRO A 262 5.91 6.23 2.50
C PRO A 262 6.13 5.73 1.07
N PRO A 263 5.07 5.25 0.40
CA PRO A 263 5.21 4.73 -0.95
C PRO A 263 5.63 5.85 -1.92
N PRO A 264 6.42 5.55 -2.97
CA PRO A 264 6.73 6.48 -4.03
C PRO A 264 5.53 6.69 -4.99
N ALA A 265 5.70 7.63 -5.91
CA ALA A 265 4.77 7.87 -7.00
C ALA A 265 4.59 6.60 -7.87
N ALA A 266 3.41 6.42 -8.42
CA ALA A 266 3.05 5.26 -9.24
C ALA A 266 4.01 5.08 -10.42
N LEU A 267 4.40 6.17 -11.10
CA LEU A 267 5.34 6.08 -12.23
C LEU A 267 6.73 5.61 -11.78
N THR A 268 7.22 6.13 -10.65
CA THR A 268 8.49 5.70 -10.05
C THR A 268 8.46 4.21 -9.69
N LEU A 269 7.34 3.70 -9.15
CA LEU A 269 7.16 2.27 -8.87
C LEU A 269 7.32 1.40 -10.13
N LEU A 270 6.74 1.85 -11.24
CA LEU A 270 6.79 1.13 -12.51
C LEU A 270 8.21 1.08 -13.08
N ASP A 271 8.97 2.17 -12.95
CA ASP A 271 10.33 2.27 -13.46
C ASP A 271 11.34 1.41 -12.66
N ILE A 272 11.08 1.17 -11.37
CA ILE A 272 11.94 0.32 -10.52
C ILE A 272 11.74 -1.17 -10.83
N ILE A 273 10.63 -1.57 -11.46
CA ILE A 273 10.27 -2.98 -11.68
C ILE A 273 10.08 -3.27 -13.18
N PRO A 274 11.11 -3.05 -14.02
CA PRO A 274 10.98 -3.27 -15.45
C PRO A 274 10.75 -4.74 -15.81
N LEU A 275 11.20 -5.67 -14.95
CA LEU A 275 11.01 -7.12 -15.15
C LEU A 275 9.52 -7.49 -15.23
N GLU A 276 8.67 -6.83 -14.44
CA GLU A 276 7.24 -7.11 -14.41
C GLU A 276 6.45 -6.12 -15.27
N PHE A 277 6.87 -4.85 -15.39
CA PHE A 277 6.02 -3.80 -15.96
C PHE A 277 6.55 -3.04 -17.17
N SER A 278 7.73 -3.37 -17.71
CA SER A 278 8.32 -2.63 -18.85
C SER A 278 7.39 -2.45 -20.05
N THR A 279 6.55 -3.45 -20.37
CA THR A 279 5.56 -3.34 -21.46
C THR A 279 4.47 -2.31 -21.14
N PHE A 280 3.96 -2.30 -19.91
CA PHE A 280 2.97 -1.32 -19.47
C PHE A 280 3.56 0.08 -19.40
N THR A 281 4.76 0.23 -18.84
CA THR A 281 5.52 1.49 -18.79
C THR A 281 5.74 2.06 -20.20
N LEU A 282 6.17 1.22 -21.15
CA LEU A 282 6.31 1.64 -22.54
C LEU A 282 4.97 2.10 -23.14
N ALA A 283 3.87 1.42 -22.81
CA ALA A 283 2.55 1.79 -23.28
C ALA A 283 2.09 3.15 -22.72
N LEU A 284 2.38 3.45 -21.45
CA LEU A 284 2.11 4.76 -20.86
C LEU A 284 2.84 5.87 -21.64
N TYR A 285 4.14 5.74 -21.84
CA TYR A 285 4.94 6.74 -22.57
C TYR A 285 4.52 6.88 -24.03
N LYS A 286 4.18 5.78 -24.71
CA LYS A 286 3.72 5.80 -26.12
C LYS A 286 2.37 6.49 -26.30
N THR A 287 1.50 6.39 -25.29
CA THR A 287 0.15 6.94 -25.33
C THR A 287 0.04 8.32 -24.66
N GLY A 288 1.10 8.78 -23.98
CA GLY A 288 1.12 10.02 -23.21
C GLY A 288 0.33 9.97 -21.89
N LEU A 289 -0.04 8.77 -21.43
CA LEU A 289 -0.82 8.56 -20.21
C LEU A 289 0.04 8.60 -18.94
N ASP A 290 1.37 8.59 -19.07
CA ASP A 290 2.32 8.92 -18.00
C ASP A 290 2.00 10.29 -17.36
N ARG A 291 1.48 11.23 -18.15
CA ARG A 291 1.06 12.55 -17.67
C ARG A 291 -0.07 12.49 -16.66
N VAL A 292 -0.98 11.52 -16.76
CA VAL A 292 -2.07 11.33 -15.78
C VAL A 292 -1.49 11.01 -14.40
N LEU A 293 -0.38 10.27 -14.36
CA LEU A 293 0.37 9.95 -13.14
C LEU A 293 1.28 11.10 -12.67
N ASN A 294 1.56 12.11 -13.52
CA ASN A 294 2.43 13.24 -13.18
C ASN A 294 1.63 14.51 -12.81
N THR A 295 0.39 14.66 -13.29
CA THR A 295 -0.50 15.75 -12.88
C THR A 295 -0.87 15.67 -11.39
N SER A 296 -0.97 14.46 -10.83
CA SER A 296 -1.04 14.21 -9.39
C SER A 296 0.21 14.71 -8.63
N ILE A 297 1.40 14.61 -9.24
CA ILE A 297 2.68 15.05 -8.66
C ILE A 297 2.84 16.58 -8.74
N THR A 298 2.42 17.21 -9.84
CA THR A 298 2.63 18.66 -10.07
C THR A 298 1.77 19.52 -9.13
N SER A 299 0.57 19.06 -8.77
CA SER A 299 -0.26 19.69 -7.72
C SER A 299 0.38 19.60 -6.31
N ARG A 300 1.38 18.73 -6.14
CA ARG A 300 2.07 18.44 -4.88
C ARG A 300 3.27 19.36 -4.64
N ASN A 301 4.07 19.62 -5.68
CA ASN A 301 5.30 20.42 -5.57
C ASN A 301 5.04 21.91 -5.28
N GLN A 302 3.88 22.46 -5.67
CA GLN A 302 3.50 23.83 -5.32
C GLN A 302 3.20 24.01 -3.82
N ASN A 303 2.88 22.92 -3.09
CA ASN A 303 2.43 23.00 -1.70
C ASN A 303 3.52 22.67 -0.66
N LEU A 304 4.63 22.02 -1.03
CA LEU A 304 5.82 21.97 -0.15
C LEU A 304 6.41 23.37 0.06
N GLN A 305 6.25 24.28 -0.92
CA GLN A 305 6.60 25.70 -0.76
C GLN A 305 5.57 26.48 0.10
N SER A 306 4.36 25.96 0.29
CA SER A 306 3.28 26.63 1.05
C SER A 306 3.31 26.36 2.56
N LEU A 307 4.15 25.44 3.03
CA LEU A 307 4.46 25.27 4.47
C LEU A 307 5.46 26.32 4.98
N ASN A 308 5.98 27.18 4.10
CA ASN A 308 7.10 28.08 4.41
C ASN A 308 6.76 29.60 4.31
N LEU A 309 5.52 30.00 4.64
CA LEU A 309 5.15 31.42 4.73
C LEU A 309 4.14 31.70 5.86
N GLN A 310 4.67 31.88 7.08
CA GLN A 310 4.17 32.76 8.14
C GLN A 310 5.46 33.36 8.72
N ASP A 311 5.77 34.65 8.67
CA ASP A 311 4.99 35.81 9.07
C ASP A 311 5.79 37.03 8.58
N ASN A 312 5.16 38.06 8.01
CA ASN A 312 5.65 39.46 8.06
C ASN A 312 4.66 40.43 7.39
N ASP A 313 4.00 41.12 8.30
CA ASP A 313 3.11 42.27 8.26
C ASP A 313 3.33 43.42 7.23
N ILE A 314 2.17 43.98 6.84
CA ILE A 314 1.80 45.38 6.53
C ILE A 314 2.29 46.01 5.21
N ARG A 315 1.32 46.22 4.28
CA ARG A 315 0.85 47.56 3.84
C ARG A 315 -0.43 47.49 2.99
N HIS A 316 -1.34 48.41 3.32
CA HIS A 316 -2.63 48.75 2.70
C HIS A 316 -2.67 48.70 1.17
N THR A 317 -3.81 48.28 0.57
CA THR A 317 -4.71 49.16 -0.23
C THR A 317 -5.99 48.42 -0.67
N GLN A 318 -7.13 48.93 -0.16
CA GLN A 318 -8.50 49.06 -0.69
C GLN A 318 -9.17 48.03 -1.63
N LEU A 319 -10.38 47.67 -1.18
CA LEU A 319 -11.51 46.96 -1.80
C LEU A 319 -12.12 47.70 -3.01
N PRO A 320 -12.85 46.99 -3.90
CA PRO A 320 -14.26 47.37 -4.10
C PRO A 320 -15.26 46.21 -4.02
N LYS A 321 -16.45 46.56 -3.50
CA LYS A 321 -17.63 45.72 -3.22
C LYS A 321 -18.45 45.43 -4.49
N SER A 322 -19.00 44.21 -4.62
CA SER A 322 -20.42 44.03 -5.05
C SER A 322 -20.96 42.60 -4.75
N SER A 323 -22.00 42.57 -3.90
CA SER A 323 -23.19 41.69 -3.73
C SER A 323 -23.17 40.14 -3.81
N PRO A 324 -24.13 39.48 -3.10
CA PRO A 324 -23.99 38.12 -2.62
C PRO A 324 -24.61 37.09 -3.58
N HIS A 325 -23.77 36.34 -4.28
CA HIS A 325 -24.18 35.06 -4.85
C HIS A 325 -23.91 33.96 -3.82
N LYS A 326 -24.96 33.19 -3.50
CA LYS A 326 -24.85 31.94 -2.75
C LYS A 326 -23.87 31.02 -3.49
N GLU A 327 -22.62 31.01 -3.06
CA GLU A 327 -21.69 29.93 -3.34
C GLU A 327 -22.27 28.69 -2.68
N LYS A 328 -22.85 27.81 -3.50
CA LYS A 328 -22.86 26.39 -3.14
C LYS A 328 -21.39 26.01 -3.00
N GLU A 329 -20.97 25.72 -1.77
CA GLU A 329 -19.71 25.01 -1.51
C GLU A 329 -19.65 23.82 -2.47
N LYS A 330 -18.79 23.92 -3.50
CA LYS A 330 -18.32 22.73 -4.19
C LYS A 330 -17.46 22.00 -3.16
N LYS A 331 -18.03 20.97 -2.52
CA LYS A 331 -17.27 19.92 -1.85
C LYS A 331 -16.11 19.55 -2.79
N GLY A 332 -14.88 19.80 -2.35
CA GLY A 332 -13.69 19.51 -3.16
C GLY A 332 -13.68 18.04 -3.59
N GLU A 333 -13.32 17.81 -4.85
CA GLU A 333 -13.11 16.48 -5.44
C GLU A 333 -11.95 15.80 -4.69
N GLY A 334 -12.29 15.10 -3.60
CA GLY A 334 -11.38 14.18 -2.95
C GLY A 334 -11.31 12.94 -3.83
N GLY A 335 -10.18 12.73 -4.50
CA GLY A 335 -10.06 11.65 -5.45
C GLY A 335 -8.64 11.14 -5.59
N GLY A 336 -8.42 9.89 -5.22
CA GLY A 336 -7.16 9.18 -5.48
C GLY A 336 -7.23 8.32 -6.74
N LEU A 337 -6.25 7.45 -6.93
CA LEU A 337 -6.09 6.59 -8.08
C LEU A 337 -6.28 5.11 -7.70
N THR A 338 -7.04 4.37 -8.50
CA THR A 338 -6.93 2.91 -8.57
C THR A 338 -6.36 2.52 -9.93
N LEU A 339 -5.21 1.86 -9.94
CA LEU A 339 -4.54 1.41 -11.16
C LEU A 339 -4.52 -0.11 -11.21
N PHE A 340 -5.08 -0.70 -12.25
CA PHE A 340 -4.95 -2.12 -12.53
C PHE A 340 -3.73 -2.36 -13.41
N LEU A 341 -2.76 -3.10 -12.91
CA LEU A 341 -1.42 -3.10 -13.46
C LEU A 341 -1.07 -4.45 -14.12
N PRO A 342 -1.20 -4.59 -15.45
CA PRO A 342 -0.84 -5.82 -16.14
C PRO A 342 0.66 -6.04 -16.21
N THR A 343 1.10 -7.26 -15.89
CA THR A 343 2.50 -7.67 -16.05
C THR A 343 2.86 -7.89 -17.53
N ASN A 344 4.16 -7.96 -17.83
CA ASN A 344 4.70 -8.36 -19.13
C ASN A 344 4.14 -9.71 -19.59
N SER A 345 3.95 -10.64 -18.64
CA SER A 345 3.33 -11.93 -18.90
C SER A 345 1.85 -11.79 -19.28
N ALA A 346 1.10 -10.90 -18.61
CA ALA A 346 -0.30 -10.64 -18.95
C ALA A 346 -0.48 -10.14 -20.39
N PHE A 347 0.40 -9.25 -20.89
CA PHE A 347 0.38 -8.82 -22.29
C PHE A 347 0.60 -10.00 -23.25
N SER A 348 1.61 -10.83 -22.96
CA SER A 348 1.97 -11.99 -23.78
C SER A 348 0.89 -13.08 -23.75
N ALA A 349 0.16 -13.20 -22.65
CA ALA A 349 -0.95 -14.13 -22.48
C ALA A 349 -2.28 -13.60 -23.04
N THR A 350 -2.37 -12.32 -23.42
CA THR A 350 -3.59 -11.72 -23.96
C THR A 350 -3.55 -11.59 -25.47
N PHE A 351 -2.40 -11.21 -26.03
CA PHE A 351 -2.28 -10.79 -27.43
C PHE A 351 -1.32 -11.67 -28.21
N THR A 352 -1.59 -11.90 -29.50
CA THR A 352 -0.59 -12.50 -30.39
C THR A 352 0.61 -11.57 -30.58
N PRO A 353 1.79 -12.07 -30.98
CA PRO A 353 2.93 -11.23 -31.29
C PRO A 353 2.62 -10.17 -32.36
N GLN A 354 1.77 -10.50 -33.35
CA GLN A 354 1.34 -9.54 -34.37
C GLN A 354 0.43 -8.46 -33.79
N ALA A 355 -0.47 -8.83 -32.87
CA ALA A 355 -1.35 -7.87 -32.19
C ALA A 355 -0.55 -6.93 -31.27
N LEU A 356 0.45 -7.43 -30.54
CA LEU A 356 1.35 -6.58 -29.76
C LEU A 356 2.14 -5.63 -30.66
N ALA A 357 2.73 -6.12 -31.75
CA ALA A 357 3.45 -5.28 -32.70
C ALA A 357 2.54 -4.19 -33.30
N PHE A 358 1.29 -4.55 -33.63
CA PHE A 358 0.27 -3.60 -34.07
C PHE A 358 -0.01 -2.55 -33.01
N LEU A 359 -0.31 -2.93 -31.76
CA LEU A 359 -0.65 -2.01 -30.67
C LEU A 359 0.46 -0.96 -30.42
N PHE A 360 1.72 -1.35 -30.53
CA PHE A 360 2.87 -0.44 -30.37
C PHE A 360 3.31 0.27 -31.66
N SER A 361 2.61 0.04 -32.77
CA SER A 361 2.82 0.78 -34.02
C SER A 361 2.11 2.14 -34.01
N PRO A 362 2.47 3.08 -34.91
CA PRO A 362 1.74 4.34 -35.05
C PRO A 362 0.24 4.14 -35.30
N GLU A 363 -0.15 3.13 -36.08
CA GLU A 363 -1.55 2.81 -36.40
C GLU A 363 -2.33 2.26 -35.19
N GLY A 364 -1.66 1.47 -34.34
CA GLY A 364 -2.27 0.86 -33.16
C GLY A 364 -2.28 1.75 -31.92
N SER A 365 -1.61 2.91 -31.94
CA SER A 365 -1.45 3.76 -30.75
C SER A 365 -2.78 4.19 -30.13
N THR A 366 -3.81 4.44 -30.94
CA THR A 366 -5.17 4.79 -30.46
C THR A 366 -5.83 3.61 -29.74
N TYR A 367 -5.67 2.40 -30.27
CA TYR A 367 -6.12 1.14 -29.66
C TYR A 367 -5.40 0.88 -28.33
N LEU A 368 -4.07 1.06 -28.32
CA LEU A 368 -3.26 0.94 -27.11
C LEU A 368 -3.72 1.96 -26.05
N SER A 369 -3.95 3.23 -26.43
CA SER A 369 -4.47 4.25 -25.52
C SER A 369 -5.81 3.85 -24.91
N ALA A 370 -6.74 3.29 -25.69
CA ALA A 370 -8.01 2.82 -25.16
C ALA A 370 -7.85 1.68 -24.14
N ILE A 371 -6.99 0.70 -24.43
CA ILE A 371 -6.67 -0.39 -23.50
C ILE A 371 -6.09 0.17 -22.20
N ILE A 372 -5.09 1.05 -22.29
CA ILE A 372 -4.42 1.59 -21.10
C ILE A 372 -5.38 2.46 -20.28
N LYS A 373 -6.20 3.32 -20.90
CA LYS A 373 -7.24 4.09 -20.19
C LYS A 373 -8.22 3.22 -19.40
N TYR A 374 -8.53 2.01 -19.89
CA TYR A 374 -9.41 1.08 -19.20
C TYR A 374 -8.81 0.51 -17.89
N HIS A 375 -7.51 0.67 -17.66
CA HIS A 375 -6.83 0.24 -16.44
C HIS A 375 -6.78 1.32 -15.35
N PHE A 376 -7.21 2.55 -15.65
CA PHE A 376 -7.17 3.68 -14.72
C PHE A 376 -8.57 3.97 -14.19
N VAL A 377 -8.72 4.06 -12.87
CA VAL A 377 -9.86 4.70 -12.23
C VAL A 377 -9.36 5.92 -11.49
N VAL A 378 -9.79 7.09 -11.94
CA VAL A 378 -9.41 8.38 -11.35
C VAL A 378 -10.54 8.88 -10.47
N GLY A 379 -10.20 9.37 -9.27
CA GLY A 379 -11.17 9.91 -8.33
C GLY A 379 -11.59 8.90 -7.25
N GLU A 380 -11.21 7.63 -7.36
CA GLU A 380 -11.57 6.58 -6.40
C GLU A 380 -10.36 5.69 -6.12
N THR A 381 -10.15 5.34 -4.84
CA THR A 381 -9.06 4.44 -4.41
C THR A 381 -9.63 3.18 -3.79
N LEU A 382 -9.57 2.07 -4.51
CA LEU A 382 -9.99 0.77 -4.02
C LEU A 382 -8.81 0.06 -3.34
N TYR A 383 -8.92 -0.15 -2.04
CA TYR A 383 -8.11 -1.11 -1.28
C TYR A 383 -8.84 -2.44 -1.17
N SER A 384 -8.11 -3.48 -0.78
CA SER A 384 -8.67 -4.82 -0.61
C SER A 384 -9.73 -4.95 0.50
N ASP A 385 -9.82 -3.96 1.40
CA ASP A 385 -10.78 -3.93 2.50
C ASP A 385 -11.62 -2.64 2.59
N THR A 386 -11.36 -1.65 1.73
CA THR A 386 -11.95 -0.31 1.83
C THR A 386 -11.99 0.36 0.46
N LEU A 387 -13.07 1.07 0.14
CA LEU A 387 -13.16 1.97 -1.02
C LEU A 387 -13.17 3.43 -0.56
N TYR A 388 -12.30 4.23 -1.14
CA TYR A 388 -12.31 5.68 -1.05
C TYR A 388 -13.07 6.23 -2.25
N THR A 389 -14.20 6.89 -2.01
CA THR A 389 -15.09 7.37 -3.09
C THR A 389 -14.67 8.76 -3.57
N LYS A 390 -15.11 9.12 -4.77
CA LYS A 390 -15.00 10.46 -5.37
C LYS A 390 -15.62 11.60 -4.55
N HIS A 391 -16.43 11.26 -3.55
CA HIS A 391 -17.08 12.23 -2.66
C HIS A 391 -16.31 12.42 -1.34
N GLY A 392 -15.15 11.77 -1.20
CA GLY A 392 -14.34 11.77 0.01
C GLY A 392 -14.84 10.83 1.09
N ASP A 393 -15.73 9.88 0.76
CA ASP A 393 -16.25 8.92 1.73
C ASP A 393 -15.34 7.69 1.83
N ILE A 394 -15.20 7.16 3.05
CA ILE A 394 -14.47 5.91 3.32
C ILE A 394 -15.50 4.80 3.54
N VAL A 395 -15.61 3.89 2.57
CA VAL A 395 -16.58 2.78 2.59
C VAL A 395 -15.85 1.47 2.88
N PRO A 396 -15.97 0.89 4.08
CA PRO A 396 -15.35 -0.40 4.40
C PRO A 396 -16.07 -1.54 3.65
N LEU A 397 -15.29 -2.48 3.13
CA LEU A 397 -15.82 -3.67 2.46
C LEU A 397 -16.17 -4.75 3.49
N PRO A 398 -17.37 -5.37 3.39
CA PRO A 398 -17.81 -6.42 4.30
C PRO A 398 -16.89 -7.64 4.32
N SER A 399 -16.73 -8.24 5.50
CA SER A 399 -15.77 -9.32 5.76
C SER A 399 -16.26 -10.73 5.40
N ARG A 400 -17.49 -10.88 4.87
CA ARG A 400 -18.12 -12.19 4.65
C ARG A 400 -18.89 -12.28 3.34
N ASP A 401 -19.56 -11.20 2.96
CA ASP A 401 -20.34 -11.12 1.73
C ASP A 401 -19.50 -10.62 0.57
N VAL A 402 -19.92 -10.99 -0.65
CA VAL A 402 -19.31 -10.45 -1.87
C VAL A 402 -19.86 -9.04 -2.06
N SER A 403 -18.95 -8.08 -2.21
CA SER A 403 -19.27 -6.72 -2.61
C SER A 403 -19.10 -6.59 -4.10
N HIS A 404 -20.16 -6.20 -4.79
CA HIS A 404 -20.13 -5.88 -6.20
C HIS A 404 -19.95 -4.36 -6.32
N LEU A 405 -18.81 -3.93 -6.84
CA LEU A 405 -18.45 -2.53 -7.00
C LEU A 405 -18.43 -2.18 -8.49
N GLU A 406 -18.92 -0.99 -8.81
CA GLU A 406 -18.87 -0.41 -10.15
C GLU A 406 -17.95 0.81 -10.11
N MET A 407 -16.88 0.78 -10.90
CA MET A 407 -15.90 1.87 -10.93
C MET A 407 -15.73 2.39 -12.36
N GLY A 408 -15.72 3.72 -12.53
CA GLY A 408 -15.57 4.34 -13.85
C GLY A 408 -14.11 4.39 -14.27
N SER A 409 -13.76 3.76 -15.40
CA SER A 409 -12.41 3.87 -15.95
C SER A 409 -12.19 5.20 -16.69
N LEU A 410 -10.94 5.54 -17.01
CA LEU A 410 -10.59 6.70 -17.82
C LEU A 410 -11.00 6.53 -19.31
N LEU A 411 -11.38 5.32 -19.73
CA LEU A 411 -11.87 5.07 -21.07
C LEU A 411 -13.31 5.56 -21.18
N HIS A 412 -13.56 6.54 -22.05
CA HIS A 412 -14.91 7.04 -22.32
C HIS A 412 -15.38 6.50 -23.66
N GLY A 413 -16.63 6.04 -23.68
CA GLY A 413 -17.22 5.53 -24.90
C GLY A 413 -17.94 6.60 -25.70
N VAL A 414 -17.79 6.57 -27.02
CA VAL A 414 -18.47 7.49 -27.95
C VAL A 414 -20.00 7.33 -27.78
N ARG A 415 -20.73 8.44 -27.61
CA ARG A 415 -22.21 8.45 -27.62
C ARG A 415 -22.72 8.49 -29.05
N SER A 416 -23.75 7.70 -29.34
CA SER A 416 -24.46 7.72 -30.63
C SER A 416 -25.38 8.94 -30.81
N HIS A 417 -25.66 9.70 -29.74
CA HIS A 417 -26.52 10.89 -29.78
C HIS A 417 -25.91 12.04 -28.96
N PRO A 418 -25.87 13.28 -29.50
CA PRO A 418 -25.40 14.46 -28.78
C PRO A 418 -26.34 14.77 -27.60
N SER A 419 -25.77 15.02 -26.41
CA SER A 419 -26.54 15.56 -25.29
C SER A 419 -26.84 17.03 -25.53
N TYR A 420 -28.04 17.46 -25.13
CA TYR A 420 -28.49 18.85 -25.25
C TYR A 420 -27.72 19.82 -24.31
N ASP A 421 -26.83 19.30 -23.45
CA ASP A 421 -26.10 20.05 -22.42
C ASP A 421 -24.67 20.46 -22.80
N GLY A 422 -24.19 20.08 -24.00
CA GLY A 422 -22.88 20.49 -24.49
C GLY A 422 -21.69 19.87 -23.75
N SER A 423 -21.87 18.85 -22.92
CA SER A 423 -20.75 18.04 -22.41
C SER A 423 -20.46 16.91 -23.39
N ASP A 424 -19.46 17.09 -24.24
CA ASP A 424 -19.02 16.11 -25.26
C ASP A 424 -18.29 14.87 -24.70
N GLU A 425 -18.17 14.74 -23.37
CA GLU A 425 -17.55 13.56 -22.77
C GLU A 425 -18.54 12.38 -22.75
N GLY A 426 -18.18 11.32 -23.49
CA GLY A 426 -18.87 10.04 -23.50
C GLY A 426 -19.03 9.43 -22.11
N LYS A 427 -19.88 8.41 -21.91
CA LYS A 427 -19.99 7.74 -20.60
C LYS A 427 -18.69 6.94 -20.34
N ALA A 428 -18.10 7.09 -19.15
CA ALA A 428 -16.97 6.27 -18.71
C ALA A 428 -17.31 4.78 -18.74
N GLU A 429 -16.38 3.96 -19.23
CA GLU A 429 -16.52 2.51 -19.24
C GLU A 429 -16.33 1.95 -17.84
N THR A 430 -17.30 1.15 -17.42
CA THR A 430 -17.38 0.63 -16.06
C THR A 430 -16.57 -0.65 -15.92
N LEU A 431 -15.72 -0.69 -14.90
CA LEU A 431 -15.12 -1.89 -14.36
C LEU A 431 -16.03 -2.44 -13.27
N PHE A 432 -16.29 -3.75 -13.31
CA PHE A 432 -17.03 -4.45 -12.26
C PHE A 432 -16.04 -5.17 -11.36
N ILE A 433 -16.04 -4.88 -10.07
CA ILE A 433 -15.12 -5.51 -9.12
C ILE A 433 -15.93 -6.32 -8.11
N ASP A 434 -15.65 -7.62 -8.06
CA ASP A 434 -16.12 -8.51 -7.01
C ASP A 434 -15.06 -8.55 -5.90
N ALA A 435 -15.39 -7.95 -4.76
CA ALA A 435 -14.55 -7.97 -3.58
C ALA A 435 -15.12 -8.93 -2.53
N LYS A 436 -14.29 -9.85 -2.05
CA LYS A 436 -14.64 -10.78 -0.98
C LYS A 436 -13.49 -10.85 -0.01
N ARG A 437 -13.79 -10.96 1.27
CA ARG A 437 -12.77 -11.16 2.30
C ARG A 437 -13.10 -12.38 3.14
N HIS A 438 -12.07 -13.15 3.49
CA HIS A 438 -12.18 -14.25 4.44
C HIS A 438 -11.14 -14.06 5.55
N GLY A 439 -11.58 -13.49 6.68
CA GLY A 439 -10.68 -13.13 7.77
C GLY A 439 -9.66 -12.09 7.33
N ALA A 440 -8.38 -12.46 7.36
CA ALA A 440 -7.25 -11.63 6.95
C ALA A 440 -6.91 -11.69 5.45
N TYR A 441 -7.59 -12.56 4.70
CA TYR A 441 -7.28 -12.84 3.30
C TYR A 441 -8.33 -12.21 2.39
N PRO A 442 -8.03 -11.05 1.78
CA PRO A 442 -8.91 -10.48 0.77
C PRO A 442 -8.80 -11.23 -0.56
N PHE A 443 -9.80 -11.05 -1.39
CA PHE A 443 -9.90 -11.55 -2.75
C PHE A 443 -10.61 -10.49 -3.58
N LEU A 444 -9.98 -10.10 -4.68
CA LEU A 444 -10.56 -9.18 -5.65
C LEU A 444 -10.58 -9.85 -7.02
N ARG A 445 -11.67 -9.65 -7.77
CA ARG A 445 -11.81 -10.07 -9.15
C ARG A 445 -12.39 -8.95 -9.99
N VAL A 446 -11.79 -8.68 -11.14
CA VAL A 446 -12.23 -7.62 -12.06
C VAL A 446 -12.95 -8.24 -13.25
N ASN A 447 -14.07 -7.65 -13.63
CA ASN A 447 -14.97 -8.04 -14.72
C ASN A 447 -15.41 -9.51 -14.66
N GLY A 448 -15.50 -10.10 -13.47
CA GLY A 448 -15.95 -11.48 -13.27
C GLY A 448 -14.95 -12.59 -13.71
N TYR A 449 -13.82 -12.22 -14.29
CA TYR A 449 -12.82 -13.18 -14.81
C TYR A 449 -11.40 -12.92 -14.32
N GLN A 450 -10.98 -11.67 -14.17
CA GLN A 450 -9.58 -11.34 -13.94
C GLN A 450 -9.26 -11.42 -12.45
N SER A 451 -8.44 -12.40 -12.06
CA SER A 451 -7.91 -12.47 -10.70
C SER A 451 -6.79 -11.43 -10.49
N ILE A 452 -6.65 -10.92 -9.27
CA ILE A 452 -5.57 -10.01 -8.90
C ILE A 452 -4.46 -10.83 -8.22
N LYS A 453 -3.23 -10.79 -8.77
CA LYS A 453 -2.07 -11.51 -8.22
C LYS A 453 -1.61 -10.86 -6.92
N THR A 454 -1.41 -9.54 -6.97
CA THR A 454 -0.93 -8.74 -5.84
C THR A 454 -1.87 -7.57 -5.66
N MET A 455 -2.57 -7.53 -4.52
CA MET A 455 -3.43 -6.42 -4.13
C MET A 455 -2.66 -5.43 -3.26
N ASP A 456 -3.11 -4.19 -3.24
CA ASP A 456 -2.63 -3.15 -2.34
C ASP A 456 -1.15 -2.77 -2.54
N LEU A 457 -0.68 -2.70 -3.78
CA LEU A 457 0.61 -2.07 -4.07
C LEU A 457 0.41 -0.55 -3.98
N LEU A 458 0.78 0.03 -2.84
CA LEU A 458 0.50 1.42 -2.52
C LEU A 458 1.39 2.39 -3.31
N SER A 459 0.81 3.50 -3.74
CA SER A 459 1.53 4.65 -4.31
C SER A 459 1.13 5.94 -3.59
N VAL A 460 1.82 7.03 -3.91
CA VAL A 460 1.49 8.39 -3.47
C VAL A 460 0.08 8.80 -3.91
N GLU A 461 -0.32 8.43 -5.12
CA GLU A 461 -1.59 8.80 -5.75
C GLU A 461 -2.75 7.91 -5.31
N GLY A 462 -2.46 6.72 -4.77
CA GLY A 462 -3.50 5.79 -4.34
C GLY A 462 -3.01 4.34 -4.28
N ASN A 463 -3.69 3.47 -5.01
CA ASN A 463 -3.50 2.03 -4.90
C ASN A 463 -3.41 1.34 -6.26
N MET A 464 -2.52 0.36 -6.35
CA MET A 464 -2.27 -0.42 -7.56
C MET A 464 -2.56 -1.90 -7.29
N HIS A 465 -3.24 -2.55 -8.24
CA HIS A 465 -3.58 -3.97 -8.19
C HIS A 465 -2.98 -4.70 -9.38
N VAL A 466 -2.09 -5.66 -9.15
CA VAL A 466 -1.34 -6.35 -10.19
C VAL A 466 -2.15 -7.45 -10.87
N LEU A 467 -2.22 -7.40 -12.20
CA LEU A 467 -2.85 -8.40 -13.04
C LEU A 467 -1.77 -9.26 -13.71
N ASN A 468 -1.83 -10.57 -13.54
CA ASN A 468 -0.81 -11.48 -14.09
C ASN A 468 -1.33 -12.38 -15.21
N GLU A 469 -2.64 -12.64 -15.25
CA GLU A 469 -3.19 -13.61 -16.21
C GLU A 469 -3.46 -12.94 -17.55
N ARG A 470 -4.22 -11.83 -17.56
CA ARG A 470 -4.56 -11.11 -18.79
C ARG A 470 -4.63 -9.60 -18.57
N VAL A 471 -4.49 -8.87 -19.67
CA VAL A 471 -4.74 -7.42 -19.76
C VAL A 471 -6.26 -7.21 -19.74
N LEU A 472 -6.73 -6.15 -19.08
CA LEU A 472 -8.14 -5.77 -19.16
C LEU A 472 -8.41 -5.20 -20.55
N VAL A 473 -9.24 -5.91 -21.32
CA VAL A 473 -9.70 -5.42 -22.62
C VAL A 473 -11.16 -5.01 -22.49
N PRO A 474 -11.54 -3.77 -22.87
CA PRO A 474 -12.92 -3.33 -22.88
C PRO A 474 -13.85 -4.32 -23.60
N PRO A 475 -15.10 -4.47 -23.14
CA PRO A 475 -16.07 -5.34 -23.78
C PRO A 475 -16.40 -4.85 -25.21
N LYS A 476 -16.70 -5.79 -26.11
CA LYS A 476 -17.11 -5.48 -27.47
C LYS A 476 -18.47 -4.79 -27.46
N ARG A 477 -18.60 -3.67 -28.18
CA ARG A 477 -19.88 -3.02 -28.45
C ARG A 477 -20.49 -3.63 -29.71
N VAL A 478 -21.66 -4.24 -29.58
CA VAL A 478 -22.49 -4.63 -30.75
C VAL A 478 -23.55 -3.55 -30.93
N GLY A 479 -23.91 -3.24 -32.18
CA GLY A 479 -24.92 -2.22 -32.51
C GLY A 479 -26.18 -2.41 -31.65
N ASP A 480 -26.73 -1.30 -31.16
CA ASP A 480 -27.82 -1.19 -30.16
C ASP A 480 -27.42 -1.18 -28.67
N GLY A 481 -26.15 -0.90 -28.37
CA GLY A 481 -25.71 -0.61 -27.00
C GLY A 481 -25.61 -1.85 -26.09
N GLU A 482 -25.84 -3.04 -26.64
CA GLU A 482 -25.55 -4.30 -25.96
C GLU A 482 -24.04 -4.53 -25.87
N LYS A 483 -23.56 -4.66 -24.63
CA LYS A 483 -22.17 -5.00 -24.31
C LYS A 483 -22.06 -6.52 -24.20
N TYR A 484 -21.33 -7.16 -25.11
CA TYR A 484 -21.00 -8.57 -24.97
C TYR A 484 -19.67 -8.69 -24.22
N ALA A 485 -19.74 -8.92 -22.91
CA ALA A 485 -18.63 -9.49 -22.15
C ALA A 485 -18.65 -11.00 -22.43
N VAL A 486 -17.87 -11.47 -23.40
CA VAL A 486 -17.61 -12.91 -23.51
C VAL A 486 -16.88 -13.33 -22.24
N ASP A 487 -17.45 -14.24 -21.45
CA ASP A 487 -16.78 -14.81 -20.27
C ASP A 487 -15.48 -15.45 -20.76
N PRO A 488 -14.29 -14.99 -20.35
CA PRO A 488 -13.03 -15.57 -20.77
C PRO A 488 -12.89 -17.04 -20.36
N ARG A 489 -13.72 -17.57 -19.46
CA ARG A 489 -13.82 -19.01 -19.17
C ARG A 489 -14.44 -19.82 -20.31
N GLU A 490 -15.15 -19.19 -21.25
CA GLU A 490 -15.65 -19.85 -22.47
C GLU A 490 -14.60 -19.93 -23.57
N ARG A 491 -13.46 -19.24 -23.43
CA ARG A 491 -12.36 -19.30 -24.39
C ARG A 491 -11.27 -20.21 -23.83
N GLU A 492 -10.96 -21.27 -24.57
CA GLU A 492 -9.95 -22.27 -24.20
C GLU A 492 -8.66 -21.62 -23.63
N ASP A 493 -8.11 -22.26 -22.60
CA ASP A 493 -6.82 -21.90 -22.02
C ASP A 493 -5.77 -21.79 -23.14
N GLY A 494 -5.23 -20.58 -23.36
CA GLY A 494 -4.25 -20.30 -24.40
C GLY A 494 -4.75 -19.48 -25.60
N TYR A 495 -6.02 -19.09 -25.66
CA TYR A 495 -6.48 -18.15 -26.69
C TYR A 495 -5.78 -16.78 -26.59
N LEU A 496 -5.18 -16.35 -27.71
CA LEU A 496 -4.52 -15.05 -27.88
C LEU A 496 -5.29 -14.19 -28.89
N MET A 497 -5.54 -12.94 -28.52
CA MET A 497 -6.25 -11.95 -29.33
C MET A 497 -5.38 -11.47 -30.49
N GLY A 498 -5.88 -11.63 -31.72
CA GLY A 498 -5.24 -11.15 -32.95
C GLY A 498 -5.57 -9.70 -33.29
N VAL A 499 -4.87 -9.14 -34.29
CA VAL A 499 -5.01 -7.72 -34.73
C VAL A 499 -6.47 -7.37 -35.06
N GLU A 500 -7.15 -8.19 -35.86
CA GLU A 500 -8.52 -7.92 -36.29
C GLU A 500 -9.51 -7.95 -35.13
N GLU A 501 -9.32 -8.83 -34.14
CA GLU A 501 -10.16 -8.84 -32.95
C GLU A 501 -9.92 -7.60 -32.07
N VAL A 502 -8.66 -7.15 -31.92
CA VAL A 502 -8.34 -5.89 -31.24
C VAL A 502 -9.10 -4.74 -31.91
N ARG A 503 -9.04 -4.67 -33.25
CA ARG A 503 -9.72 -3.64 -34.04
C ARG A 503 -11.23 -3.66 -33.85
N GLU A 504 -11.81 -4.85 -33.94
CA GLU A 504 -13.26 -5.03 -33.83
C GLU A 504 -13.78 -4.68 -32.44
N ARG A 505 -13.07 -5.09 -31.38
CA ARG A 505 -13.46 -4.81 -29.98
C ARG A 505 -13.35 -3.34 -29.65
N LEU A 506 -12.29 -2.69 -30.09
CA LEU A 506 -11.98 -1.32 -29.71
C LEU A 506 -12.52 -0.28 -30.68
N GLY A 507 -12.91 -0.66 -31.90
CA GLY A 507 -13.40 0.26 -32.93
C GLY A 507 -14.52 1.17 -32.42
N GLY A 508 -15.44 0.66 -31.60
CA GLY A 508 -16.54 1.44 -31.01
C GLY A 508 -16.13 2.50 -29.96
N PHE A 509 -14.85 2.55 -29.58
CA PHE A 509 -14.28 3.52 -28.64
C PHE A 509 -13.42 4.59 -29.31
N LEU A 510 -13.08 4.40 -30.59
CA LEU A 510 -12.09 5.23 -31.29
C LEU A 510 -12.72 6.20 -32.31
N VAL A 511 -14.05 6.18 -32.49
CA VAL A 511 -14.74 7.05 -33.45
C VAL A 511 -14.93 8.46 -32.88
N GLY A 512 -13.95 9.32 -33.13
CA GLY A 512 -13.94 10.73 -32.73
C GLY A 512 -12.58 11.39 -32.94
N GLY A 513 -11.88 11.01 -34.03
CA GLY A 513 -10.60 11.60 -34.46
C GLY A 513 -10.71 12.11 -35.88
#